data_AF-A0AAD1T480-F1
#
_entry.id   AF-A0AAD1T480-F1
#
_cell.length_a   1.000
_cell.length_b   1.000
_cell.length_c   1.000
_cell.angle_alpha   90.00
_cell.angle_beta   90.00
_cell.angle_gamma   90.00
#
_symmetry.space_group_name_H-M   'P 1'
#
loop_
_entity.id
_entity.type
_entity.pdbx_description
1 polymer ?
#
loop_
_entity_poly.entity_id
_entity_poly.type
_entity_poly.pdbx_seq_one_letter_code
_entity_poly.pdbx_strand_id
1 'polypeptide(L)'
;MGLPKVRGYYQAAQIAPLLTASNNCNPTAWTEIEKNHAKGLALPTLAWLPKTHRPKTTELLPTTALTLSIWDNYRKKMGATTTLAPAIPIEALRLFIPDFNYKLWQRHGVETVSQLLQNNKLKTFSDLGTEYTLPSTTTFSYLQIQSWTNSQPAQPETQIPGPHWYKIIQICTKTKQAKKLISLIYTSEHTQCRKQPPSFKSAWEKNIGHQLTEEQWQDIYQAHK
;
A
#
# COMPACT_ATOMS: atom_id res chain seq x y z
N MET A 1 27.61 -13.82 6.28
CA MET A 1 26.65 -13.07 7.12
C MET A 1 26.06 -11.93 6.29
N GLY A 2 24.85 -12.09 5.76
CA GLY A 2 24.25 -11.07 4.87
C GLY A 2 23.67 -9.92 5.66
N LEU A 3 24.33 -8.75 5.63
CA LEU A 3 23.80 -7.56 6.29
C LEU A 3 22.40 -7.22 5.75
N PRO A 4 21.42 -6.91 6.63
CA PRO A 4 20.15 -6.36 6.20
C PRO A 4 20.37 -5.12 5.33
N LYS A 5 19.67 -5.02 4.19
CA LYS A 5 19.71 -3.79 3.39
C LYS A 5 19.02 -2.68 4.19
N VAL A 6 19.82 -1.83 4.84
CA VAL A 6 19.37 -0.73 5.73
C VAL A 6 18.30 0.13 5.05
N ARG A 7 18.47 0.42 3.75
CA ARG A 7 17.50 1.18 2.96
C ARG A 7 16.11 0.56 2.93
N GLY A 8 16.01 -0.76 2.69
CA GLY A 8 14.70 -1.43 2.63
C GLY A 8 14.02 -1.50 3.98
N TYR A 9 14.82 -1.67 5.05
CA TYR A 9 14.30 -1.64 6.41
C TYR A 9 13.78 -0.25 6.78
N TYR A 10 14.54 0.80 6.45
CA TYR A 10 14.12 2.19 6.62
C TYR A 10 12.80 2.47 5.90
N GLN A 11 12.68 2.09 4.62
CA GLN A 11 11.43 2.26 3.86
C GLN A 11 10.26 1.54 4.52
N ALA A 12 10.45 0.28 4.95
CA ALA A 12 9.43 -0.48 5.65
C ALA A 12 9.01 0.15 6.98
N ALA A 13 9.97 0.70 7.74
CA ALA A 13 9.72 1.38 8.99
C ALA A 13 8.95 2.70 8.82
N GLN A 14 9.15 3.42 7.71
CA GLN A 14 8.37 4.63 7.39
C GLN A 14 6.95 4.28 6.92
N ILE A 15 6.80 3.24 6.10
CA ILE A 15 5.49 2.86 5.54
C ILE A 15 4.56 2.27 6.61
N ALA A 16 5.08 1.49 7.58
CA ALA A 16 4.23 0.80 8.53
C ALA A 16 3.33 1.73 9.36
N PRO A 17 3.84 2.80 10.00
CA PRO A 17 3.01 3.77 10.73
C PRO A 17 1.96 4.44 9.83
N LEU A 18 2.31 4.77 8.59
CA LEU A 18 1.38 5.37 7.62
C LEU A 18 0.16 4.48 7.38
N LEU A 19 0.34 3.17 7.35
CA LEU A 19 -0.73 2.20 7.07
C LEU A 19 -1.53 1.79 8.32
N THR A 20 -0.97 1.97 9.51
CA THR A 20 -1.53 1.39 10.76
C THR A 20 -2.04 2.44 11.74
N ALA A 21 -1.81 3.72 11.47
CA ALA A 21 -2.26 4.84 12.29
C ALA A 21 -3.80 4.97 12.42
N SER A 22 -4.60 4.07 11.86
CA SER A 22 -6.07 4.09 11.85
C SER A 22 -6.73 3.50 13.09
N ASN A 23 -6.01 3.25 14.18
CA ASN A 23 -6.67 2.79 15.41
C ASN A 23 -7.39 3.95 16.11
N ASN A 24 -8.61 4.25 15.63
CA ASN A 24 -9.56 5.18 16.24
C ASN A 24 -9.87 4.84 17.72
N CYS A 25 -9.50 3.64 18.19
CA CYS A 25 -9.67 3.25 19.59
C CYS A 25 -8.66 3.92 20.54
N ASN A 26 -7.49 4.37 20.06
CA ASN A 26 -6.48 5.07 20.87
C ASN A 26 -5.68 6.02 19.97
N PRO A 27 -6.24 7.20 19.61
CA PRO A 27 -5.50 8.19 18.86
C PRO A 27 -4.32 8.67 19.70
N THR A 28 -3.13 8.57 19.13
CA THR A 28 -1.93 9.18 19.72
C THR A 28 -1.89 10.66 19.37
N ALA A 29 -1.33 11.51 20.23
CA ALA A 29 -1.27 12.96 19.98
C ALA A 29 -0.68 13.31 18.60
N TRP A 30 0.34 12.59 18.14
CA TRP A 30 0.94 12.83 16.83
C TRP A 30 -0.02 12.54 15.67
N THR A 31 -0.86 11.50 15.75
CA THR A 31 -1.86 11.20 14.71
C THR A 31 -2.93 12.28 14.56
N GLU A 32 -3.27 12.98 15.64
CA GLU A 32 -4.19 14.11 15.60
C GLU A 32 -3.56 15.33 14.94
N ILE A 33 -2.29 15.62 15.25
CA ILE A 33 -1.53 16.69 14.61
C ILE A 33 -1.44 16.47 13.10
N GLU A 34 -1.16 15.23 12.65
CA GLU A 34 -1.11 14.91 11.23
C GLU A 34 -2.49 15.05 10.57
N LYS A 35 -3.56 14.60 11.25
CA LYS A 35 -4.94 14.73 10.75
C LYS A 35 -5.34 16.19 10.53
N ASN A 36 -4.92 17.10 11.41
CA ASN A 36 -5.21 18.53 11.27
C ASN A 36 -4.56 19.14 10.02
N HIS A 37 -3.31 18.77 9.72
CA HIS A 37 -2.61 19.21 8.51
C HIS A 37 -3.12 18.48 7.23
N ALA A 38 -3.73 17.31 7.40
CA ALA A 38 -4.30 16.51 6.31
C ALA A 38 -5.79 16.81 5.99
N LYS A 39 -6.29 18.01 6.35
CA LYS A 39 -7.70 18.41 6.13
C LYS A 39 -8.72 17.46 6.79
N GLY A 40 -8.38 16.92 7.95
CA GLY A 40 -9.24 16.00 8.70
C GLY A 40 -9.21 14.55 8.20
N LEU A 41 -8.40 14.22 7.19
CA LEU A 41 -8.23 12.85 6.71
C LEU A 41 -7.25 12.07 7.59
N ALA A 42 -7.59 10.81 7.88
CA ALA A 42 -6.68 9.91 8.59
C ALA A 42 -5.52 9.47 7.69
N LEU A 43 -4.35 9.23 8.27
CA LEU A 43 -3.14 8.88 7.52
C LEU A 43 -3.27 7.62 6.63
N PRO A 44 -3.89 6.53 7.09
CA PRO A 44 -4.08 5.38 6.22
C PRO A 44 -4.97 5.70 5.02
N THR A 45 -5.91 6.64 5.16
CA THR A 45 -6.71 7.12 4.03
C THR A 45 -5.83 7.78 2.98
N LEU A 46 -4.92 8.68 3.39
CA LEU A 46 -3.99 9.34 2.48
C LEU A 46 -3.12 8.36 1.70
N ALA A 47 -2.69 7.25 2.33
CA ALA A 47 -1.88 6.22 1.70
C ALA A 47 -2.59 5.59 0.49
N TRP A 48 -3.89 5.37 0.59
CA TRP A 48 -4.67 4.69 -0.44
C TRP A 48 -5.29 5.63 -1.47
N LEU A 49 -5.41 6.92 -1.15
CA LEU A 49 -5.92 7.94 -2.07
C LEU A 49 -5.00 8.16 -3.29
N PRO A 50 -5.57 8.46 -4.47
CA PRO A 50 -4.81 8.99 -5.60
C PRO A 50 -4.16 10.32 -5.26
N LYS A 51 -3.00 10.60 -5.86
CA LYS A 51 -2.24 11.85 -5.63
C LYS A 51 -3.05 13.12 -5.87
N THR A 52 -3.97 13.08 -6.84
CA THR A 52 -4.85 14.20 -7.20
C THR A 52 -5.83 14.60 -6.09
N HIS A 53 -6.18 13.67 -5.21
CA HIS A 53 -7.14 13.89 -4.11
C HIS A 53 -6.45 14.06 -2.75
N ARG A 54 -5.12 14.08 -2.70
CA ARG A 54 -4.37 14.36 -1.47
C ARG A 54 -4.20 15.88 -1.29
N PRO A 55 -4.07 16.37 -0.04
CA PRO A 55 -3.65 17.74 0.23
C PRO A 55 -2.32 18.05 -0.47
N LYS A 56 -2.08 19.33 -0.78
CA LYS A 56 -0.83 19.74 -1.42
C LYS A 56 0.33 19.47 -0.46
N THR A 57 1.51 19.16 -0.98
CA THR A 57 2.71 18.90 -0.17
C THR A 57 3.04 20.05 0.79
N THR A 58 2.71 21.29 0.42
CA THR A 58 2.89 22.49 1.24
C THR A 58 1.94 22.58 2.44
N GLU A 59 0.83 21.86 2.41
CA GLU A 59 -0.18 21.82 3.49
C GLU A 59 0.11 20.68 4.48
N LEU A 60 0.88 19.67 4.05
CA LEU A 60 1.24 18.51 4.85
C LEU A 60 2.49 18.78 5.68
N LEU A 61 2.64 18.05 6.78
CA LEU A 61 3.89 18.02 7.52
C LEU A 61 5.00 17.40 6.65
N PRO A 62 6.27 17.87 6.79
CA PRO A 62 7.39 17.34 6.00
C PRO A 62 7.57 15.82 6.16
N THR A 63 7.33 15.29 7.36
CA THR A 63 7.38 13.85 7.66
C THR A 63 6.32 13.08 6.89
N THR A 64 5.06 13.53 6.92
CA THR A 64 3.95 12.91 6.19
C THR A 64 4.19 12.95 4.69
N ALA A 65 4.63 14.08 4.15
CA ALA A 65 4.96 14.26 2.75
C ALA A 65 6.06 13.28 2.29
N LEU A 66 7.14 13.17 3.07
CA LEU A 66 8.23 12.24 2.81
C LEU A 66 7.73 10.80 2.82
N THR A 67 6.98 10.41 3.85
CA THR A 67 6.45 9.04 4.01
C THR A 67 5.50 8.66 2.88
N LEU A 68 4.63 9.58 2.44
CA LEU A 68 3.77 9.37 1.27
C LEU A 68 4.60 9.20 -0.02
N SER A 69 5.68 9.96 -0.19
CA SER A 69 6.56 9.80 -1.35
C SER A 69 7.25 8.42 -1.37
N ILE A 70 7.69 7.93 -0.21
CA ILE A 70 8.30 6.60 -0.04
C ILE A 70 7.26 5.54 -0.38
N TRP A 71 6.04 5.69 0.11
CA TRP A 71 4.93 4.78 -0.16
C TRP A 71 4.54 4.75 -1.64
N ASP A 72 4.42 5.90 -2.30
CA ASP A 72 4.10 5.94 -3.73
C ASP A 72 5.17 5.28 -4.59
N ASN A 73 6.44 5.47 -4.23
CA ASN A 73 7.56 4.80 -4.90
C ASN A 73 7.50 3.29 -4.67
N TYR A 74 7.16 2.86 -3.45
CA TYR A 74 6.96 1.45 -3.14
C TYR A 74 5.80 0.85 -3.94
N ARG A 75 4.64 1.51 -4.00
CA ARG A 75 3.48 1.10 -4.82
C ARG A 75 3.85 0.92 -6.29
N LYS A 76 4.58 1.88 -6.86
CA LYS A 76 5.07 1.81 -8.23
C LYS A 76 5.96 0.59 -8.47
N LYS A 77 6.91 0.31 -7.57
CA LYS A 77 7.77 -0.90 -7.65
C LYS A 77 6.95 -2.19 -7.61
N MET A 78 5.88 -2.21 -6.81
CA MET A 78 4.99 -3.37 -6.66
C MET A 78 3.98 -3.53 -7.82
N GLY A 79 4.00 -2.64 -8.82
CA GLY A 79 3.01 -2.63 -9.91
C GLY A 79 1.61 -2.16 -9.48
N ALA A 80 1.47 -1.63 -8.26
CA ALA A 80 0.18 -1.28 -7.65
C ALA A 80 -0.22 0.19 -7.92
N THR A 81 -0.31 0.54 -9.20
CA THR A 81 -0.69 1.88 -9.71
C THR A 81 -2.19 2.14 -9.71
N THR A 82 -3.01 1.15 -9.37
CA THR A 82 -4.45 1.22 -9.55
C THR A 82 -5.15 2.24 -8.66
N THR A 83 -6.17 2.89 -9.25
CA THR A 83 -7.00 3.93 -8.65
C THR A 83 -7.92 3.39 -7.56
N LEU A 84 -8.34 2.12 -7.69
CA LEU A 84 -9.14 1.39 -6.71
C LEU A 84 -8.25 0.55 -5.80
N ALA A 85 -7.57 1.19 -4.85
CA ALA A 85 -6.91 0.43 -3.81
C ALA A 85 -8.00 -0.20 -2.90
N PRO A 86 -8.04 -1.53 -2.72
CA PRO A 86 -9.09 -2.18 -1.92
C PRO A 86 -9.11 -1.70 -0.45
N ALA A 87 -7.97 -1.24 0.05
CA ALA A 87 -7.83 -0.74 1.41
C ALA A 87 -8.28 0.73 1.61
N ILE A 88 -8.88 1.36 0.60
CA ILE A 88 -9.52 2.69 0.76
C ILE A 88 -10.66 2.56 1.78
N PRO A 89 -10.67 3.38 2.85
CA PRO A 89 -11.80 3.44 3.78
C PRO A 89 -13.06 3.95 3.08
N ILE A 90 -14.23 3.43 3.47
CA ILE A 90 -15.51 3.80 2.85
C ILE A 90 -15.81 5.31 2.99
N GLU A 91 -15.35 5.95 4.08
CA GLU A 91 -15.45 7.40 4.28
C GLU A 91 -14.80 8.20 3.15
N ALA A 92 -13.70 7.71 2.60
CA ALA A 92 -12.96 8.40 1.56
C ALA A 92 -13.72 8.47 0.22
N LEU A 93 -14.76 7.64 0.04
CA LEU A 93 -15.60 7.67 -1.17
C LEU A 93 -16.32 9.01 -1.36
N ARG A 94 -16.53 9.79 -0.29
CA ARG A 94 -17.08 11.15 -0.38
C ARG A 94 -16.24 12.10 -1.24
N LEU A 95 -14.96 11.78 -1.46
CA LEU A 95 -14.06 12.57 -2.31
C LEU A 95 -14.28 12.31 -3.81
N PHE A 96 -14.98 11.22 -4.15
CA PHE A 96 -15.23 10.81 -5.53
C PHE A 96 -16.73 10.82 -5.87
N ILE A 97 -17.58 10.58 -4.88
CA ILE A 97 -19.03 10.46 -5.03
C ILE A 97 -19.69 11.60 -4.23
N PRO A 98 -20.35 12.55 -4.91
CA PRO A 98 -21.12 13.61 -4.25
C PRO A 98 -22.21 13.03 -3.34
N ASP A 99 -22.40 13.66 -2.18
CA ASP A 99 -23.44 13.32 -1.19
C ASP A 99 -23.43 11.86 -0.68
N PHE A 100 -22.27 11.20 -0.76
CA PHE A 100 -22.14 9.82 -0.32
C PHE A 100 -22.27 9.69 1.21
N ASN A 101 -23.35 9.02 1.65
CA ASN A 101 -23.62 8.79 3.08
C ASN A 101 -22.84 7.57 3.64
N TYR A 102 -21.54 7.72 3.78
CA TYR A 102 -20.64 6.67 4.29
C TYR A 102 -20.98 6.20 5.72
N LYS A 103 -21.59 7.05 6.56
CA LYS A 103 -21.93 6.71 7.95
C LYS A 103 -22.94 5.58 8.02
N LEU A 104 -23.88 5.54 7.08
CA LEU A 104 -24.85 4.45 6.98
C LEU A 104 -24.14 3.12 6.69
N TRP A 105 -23.23 3.10 5.72
CA TRP A 105 -22.43 1.92 5.38
C TRP A 105 -21.56 1.44 6.55
N GLN A 106 -20.91 2.37 7.28
CA GLN A 106 -20.11 2.04 8.46
C GLN A 106 -20.94 1.44 9.59
N ARG A 107 -22.16 1.95 9.82
CA ARG A 107 -23.07 1.41 10.85
C ARG A 107 -23.44 -0.05 10.60
N HIS A 108 -23.45 -0.45 9.34
CA HIS A 108 -23.68 -1.83 8.90
C HIS A 108 -22.40 -2.68 8.80
N GLY A 109 -21.25 -2.16 9.24
CA GLY A 109 -19.99 -2.92 9.31
C GLY A 109 -19.13 -2.87 8.04
N VAL A 110 -19.48 -2.01 7.08
CA VAL A 110 -18.64 -1.76 5.90
C VAL A 110 -17.65 -0.65 6.21
N GLU A 111 -16.38 -1.00 6.38
CA GLU A 111 -15.30 -0.08 6.73
C GLU A 111 -14.42 0.28 5.52
N THR A 112 -14.24 -0.65 4.57
CA THR A 112 -13.33 -0.49 3.43
C THR A 112 -13.97 -0.91 2.10
N VAL A 113 -13.46 -0.36 1.00
CA VAL A 113 -13.90 -0.72 -0.36
C VAL A 113 -13.66 -2.20 -0.66
N SER A 114 -12.65 -2.84 -0.06
CA SER A 114 -12.36 -4.27 -0.25
C SER A 114 -13.54 -5.18 0.12
N GLN A 115 -14.36 -4.78 1.10
CA GLN A 115 -15.53 -5.56 1.53
C GLN A 115 -16.65 -5.57 0.48
N LEU A 116 -16.68 -4.53 -0.37
CA LEU A 116 -17.61 -4.41 -1.48
C LEU A 116 -17.18 -5.21 -2.71
N LEU A 117 -15.92 -5.66 -2.75
CA LEU A 117 -15.33 -6.33 -3.90
C LEU A 117 -15.23 -7.85 -3.68
N GLN A 118 -15.49 -8.61 -4.73
CA GLN A 118 -15.23 -10.04 -4.84
C GLN A 118 -14.50 -10.28 -6.17
N ASN A 119 -13.32 -10.89 -6.12
CA ASN A 119 -12.48 -11.13 -7.32
C ASN A 119 -12.24 -9.86 -8.16
N ASN A 120 -11.96 -8.73 -7.51
CA ASN A 120 -11.82 -7.39 -8.12
C ASN A 120 -13.07 -6.85 -8.85
N LYS A 121 -14.24 -7.46 -8.65
CA LYS A 121 -15.52 -6.98 -9.15
C LYS A 121 -16.42 -6.55 -7.99
N LEU A 122 -17.25 -5.54 -8.20
CA LEU A 122 -18.24 -5.13 -7.21
C LEU A 122 -19.27 -6.25 -7.01
N LYS A 123 -19.54 -6.63 -5.76
CA LYS A 123 -20.61 -7.57 -5.39
C LYS A 123 -21.97 -6.98 -5.76
N THR A 124 -22.97 -7.82 -6.00
CA THR A 124 -24.32 -7.31 -6.27
C THR A 124 -24.92 -6.71 -5.01
N PHE A 125 -25.91 -5.81 -5.17
CA PHE A 125 -26.63 -5.26 -4.02
C PHE A 125 -27.33 -6.34 -3.20
N SER A 126 -27.81 -7.42 -3.84
CA SER A 126 -28.43 -8.55 -3.14
C SER A 126 -27.42 -9.28 -2.23
N ASP A 127 -26.20 -9.50 -2.72
CA ASP A 127 -25.14 -10.16 -1.94
C ASP A 127 -24.72 -9.27 -0.76
N LEU A 128 -24.53 -7.97 -0.99
CA LEU A 128 -24.19 -7.01 0.07
C LEU A 128 -25.33 -6.82 1.08
N GLY A 129 -26.58 -6.83 0.60
CA GLY A 129 -27.77 -6.74 1.42
C GLY A 129 -27.91 -7.91 2.38
N THR A 130 -27.58 -9.12 1.94
CA THR A 130 -27.57 -10.31 2.80
C THR A 130 -26.38 -10.33 3.77
N GLU A 131 -25.18 -9.95 3.31
CA GLU A 131 -23.96 -9.98 4.13
C GLU A 131 -23.92 -8.91 5.24
N TYR A 132 -24.34 -7.68 4.92
CA TYR A 132 -24.25 -6.52 5.83
C TYR A 132 -25.62 -6.01 6.30
N THR A 133 -26.70 -6.73 5.95
CA THR A 133 -28.08 -6.38 6.34
C THR A 133 -28.44 -4.93 5.95
N LEU A 134 -28.04 -4.52 4.74
CA LEU A 134 -28.20 -3.14 4.29
C LEU A 134 -29.67 -2.81 4.01
N PRO A 135 -30.16 -1.62 4.41
CA PRO A 135 -31.53 -1.21 4.14
C PRO A 135 -31.70 -0.85 2.66
N SER A 136 -32.92 -0.96 2.14
CA SER A 136 -33.23 -0.60 0.74
C SER A 136 -32.91 0.87 0.40
N THR A 137 -32.85 1.75 1.41
CA THR A 137 -32.44 3.15 1.27
C THR A 137 -31.00 3.33 0.78
N THR A 138 -30.12 2.32 0.91
CA THR A 138 -28.73 2.39 0.40
C THR A 138 -28.60 2.06 -1.08
N THR A 139 -29.67 1.59 -1.74
CA THR A 139 -29.65 1.18 -3.16
C THR A 139 -29.09 2.28 -4.07
N PHE A 140 -29.52 3.52 -3.87
CA PHE A 140 -29.02 4.65 -4.66
C PHE A 140 -27.50 4.85 -4.46
N SER A 141 -27.03 4.84 -3.21
CA SER A 141 -25.60 4.96 -2.92
C SER A 141 -24.77 3.78 -3.46
N TYR A 142 -25.35 2.59 -3.53
CA TYR A 142 -24.73 1.45 -4.21
C TYR A 142 -24.57 1.70 -5.71
N LEU A 143 -25.61 2.21 -6.38
CA LEU A 143 -25.54 2.56 -7.80
C LEU A 143 -24.49 3.64 -8.08
N GLN A 144 -24.34 4.61 -7.17
CA GLN A 144 -23.27 5.61 -7.26
C GLN A 144 -21.87 4.96 -7.18
N ILE A 145 -21.66 4.03 -6.24
CA ILE A 145 -20.40 3.26 -6.13
C ILE A 145 -20.16 2.44 -7.40
N GLN A 146 -21.20 1.80 -7.93
CA GLN A 146 -21.11 1.00 -9.15
C GLN A 146 -20.73 1.87 -10.36
N SER A 147 -21.41 3.00 -10.55
CA SER A 147 -21.12 3.97 -11.60
C SER A 147 -19.67 4.48 -11.49
N TRP A 148 -19.24 4.87 -10.30
CA TRP A 148 -17.88 5.29 -10.05
C TRP A 148 -16.86 4.18 -10.35
N THR A 149 -17.11 2.96 -9.89
CA THR A 149 -16.23 1.80 -10.14
C THR A 149 -16.07 1.53 -11.63
N ASN A 150 -17.17 1.61 -12.40
CA ASN A 150 -17.17 1.42 -13.84
C ASN A 150 -16.47 2.56 -14.60
N SER A 151 -16.43 3.76 -14.02
CA SER A 151 -15.71 4.91 -14.61
C SER A 151 -14.18 4.83 -14.45
N GLN A 152 -13.68 3.94 -13.59
CA GLN A 152 -12.25 3.82 -13.35
C GLN A 152 -11.55 3.08 -14.51
N PRO A 153 -10.35 3.51 -14.90
CA PRO A 153 -9.60 2.82 -15.95
C PRO A 153 -9.31 1.38 -15.52
N ALA A 154 -9.58 0.43 -16.42
CA ALA A 154 -9.24 -0.97 -16.21
C ALA A 154 -7.73 -1.11 -16.00
N GLN A 155 -7.32 -1.95 -15.04
CA GLN A 155 -5.90 -2.25 -14.87
C GLN A 155 -5.38 -3.01 -16.09
N PRO A 156 -4.24 -2.62 -16.68
CA PRO A 156 -3.57 -3.47 -17.65
C PRO A 156 -3.13 -4.76 -16.95
N GLU A 157 -3.41 -5.92 -17.56
CA GLU A 157 -3.09 -7.26 -17.02
C GLU A 157 -1.60 -7.42 -16.66
N THR A 158 -0.72 -6.62 -17.27
CA THR A 158 0.72 -6.60 -17.01
C THR A 158 1.12 -5.96 -15.67
N GLN A 159 0.19 -5.34 -14.95
CA GLN A 159 0.42 -4.65 -13.66
C GLN A 159 -0.32 -5.32 -12.50
N ILE A 160 -0.59 -6.63 -12.59
CA ILE A 160 -1.15 -7.39 -11.47
C ILE A 160 -0.12 -7.41 -10.34
N PRO A 161 -0.43 -6.84 -9.16
CA PRO A 161 0.51 -6.80 -8.06
C PRO A 161 0.81 -8.21 -7.53
N GLY A 162 2.07 -8.48 -7.17
CA GLY A 162 2.49 -9.78 -6.65
C GLY A 162 1.84 -10.15 -5.30
N PRO A 163 1.98 -11.42 -4.85
CA PRO A 163 1.29 -11.96 -3.67
C PRO A 163 1.58 -11.19 -2.35
N HIS A 164 2.74 -10.53 -2.24
CA HIS A 164 3.06 -9.71 -1.08
C HIS A 164 2.20 -8.45 -0.97
N TRP A 165 1.84 -7.83 -2.10
CA TRP A 165 0.96 -6.66 -2.12
C TRP A 165 -0.42 -6.99 -1.57
N TYR A 166 -0.99 -8.12 -1.98
CA TYR A 166 -2.28 -8.58 -1.50
C TYR A 166 -2.24 -8.87 0.01
N LYS A 167 -1.15 -9.47 0.53
CA LYS A 167 -0.96 -9.66 1.98
C LYS A 167 -0.90 -8.34 2.75
N ILE A 168 -0.27 -7.30 2.20
CA ILE A 168 -0.25 -5.96 2.81
C ILE A 168 -1.68 -5.40 2.89
N ILE A 169 -2.43 -5.45 1.79
CA ILE A 169 -3.84 -5.04 1.77
C ILE A 169 -4.65 -5.82 2.81
N GLN A 170 -4.49 -7.14 2.89
CA GLN A 170 -5.19 -7.96 3.88
C GLN A 170 -4.86 -7.55 5.31
N ILE A 171 -3.59 -7.28 5.63
CA ILE A 171 -3.21 -6.83 6.96
C ILE A 171 -3.87 -5.49 7.28
N CYS A 172 -3.84 -4.55 6.34
CA CYS A 172 -4.43 -3.22 6.49
C CYS A 172 -5.96 -3.23 6.59
N THR A 173 -6.63 -4.23 6.01
CA THR A 173 -8.11 -4.32 5.97
C THR A 173 -8.69 -5.21 7.06
N LYS A 174 -7.97 -6.24 7.52
CA LYS A 174 -8.52 -7.26 8.45
C LYS A 174 -7.98 -7.20 9.87
N THR A 175 -6.85 -6.55 10.12
CA THR A 175 -6.09 -6.78 11.36
C THR A 175 -6.06 -5.55 12.26
N LYS A 176 -6.66 -5.65 13.45
CA LYS A 176 -6.44 -4.70 14.57
C LYS A 176 -4.99 -4.73 15.13
N GLN A 177 -4.14 -5.63 14.60
CA GLN A 177 -2.75 -5.78 15.01
C GLN A 177 -1.82 -5.71 13.80
N ALA A 178 -1.11 -4.59 13.70
CA ALA A 178 -0.03 -4.32 12.75
C ALA A 178 1.24 -5.19 12.92
N LYS A 179 1.14 -6.31 13.66
CA LYS A 179 2.31 -7.12 13.99
C LYS A 179 2.91 -7.68 12.68
N LYS A 180 4.23 -7.52 12.53
CA LYS A 180 5.04 -7.98 11.39
C LYS A 180 4.88 -7.20 10.06
N LEU A 181 4.16 -6.06 10.02
CA LEU A 181 4.02 -5.28 8.79
C LEU A 181 5.37 -4.81 8.21
N ILE A 182 6.28 -4.32 9.07
CA ILE A 182 7.63 -3.92 8.67
C ILE A 182 8.38 -5.11 8.02
N SER A 183 8.31 -6.29 8.63
CA SER A 183 8.95 -7.50 8.11
C SER A 183 8.35 -7.92 6.76
N LEU A 184 7.02 -7.82 6.61
CA LEU A 184 6.35 -8.12 5.34
C LEU A 184 6.77 -7.15 4.23
N ILE A 185 6.79 -5.84 4.50
CA ILE A 185 7.21 -4.84 3.52
C ILE A 185 8.69 -5.06 3.16
N TYR A 186 9.54 -5.28 4.15
CA TYR A 186 10.97 -5.55 3.94
C TYR A 186 11.21 -6.81 3.08
N THR A 187 10.53 -7.91 3.37
CA THR A 187 10.66 -9.18 2.62
C THR A 187 10.10 -9.07 1.21
N SER A 188 9.04 -8.27 1.00
CA SER A 188 8.49 -8.03 -0.34
C SER A 188 9.48 -7.32 -1.26
N GLU A 189 10.22 -6.31 -0.77
CA GLU A 189 11.25 -5.64 -1.56
C GLU A 189 12.41 -6.60 -1.87
N HIS A 190 12.79 -7.46 -0.91
CA HIS A 190 13.89 -8.41 -1.11
C HIS A 190 13.57 -9.54 -2.08
N THR A 191 12.37 -10.09 -2.01
CA THR A 191 11.93 -11.17 -2.91
C THR A 191 11.81 -10.69 -4.35
N GLN A 192 11.36 -9.46 -4.58
CA GLN A 192 11.30 -8.86 -5.92
C GLN A 192 12.68 -8.42 -6.44
N CYS A 193 13.62 -8.08 -5.54
CA CYS A 193 15.02 -7.84 -5.87
C CYS A 193 15.87 -9.11 -6.02
N ARG A 194 15.29 -10.32 -6.00
CA ARG A 194 16.02 -11.58 -6.19
C ARG A 194 16.37 -11.86 -7.66
N LYS A 195 16.69 -10.82 -8.44
CA LYS A 195 17.76 -10.97 -9.44
C LYS A 195 18.99 -11.25 -8.57
N GLN A 196 19.51 -12.48 -8.58
CA GLN A 196 20.69 -12.80 -7.78
C GLN A 196 21.69 -11.64 -7.97
N PRO A 197 22.19 -11.02 -6.89
CA PRO A 197 23.28 -10.07 -7.06
C PRO A 197 24.32 -10.80 -7.92
N PRO A 198 24.85 -10.17 -9.00
CA PRO A 198 25.96 -10.78 -9.70
C PRO A 198 26.95 -11.21 -8.64
N SER A 199 27.47 -12.44 -8.74
CA SER A 199 28.47 -12.91 -7.79
C SER A 199 29.53 -11.81 -7.65
N PHE A 200 30.11 -11.62 -6.47
CA PHE A 200 31.07 -10.53 -6.27
C PHE A 200 32.18 -10.57 -7.34
N LYS A 201 32.57 -11.79 -7.76
CA LYS A 201 33.38 -12.07 -8.96
C LYS A 201 32.78 -11.46 -10.25
N SER A 202 31.54 -11.77 -10.61
CA SER A 202 30.87 -11.23 -11.80
C SER A 202 30.69 -9.70 -11.79
N ALA A 203 30.59 -9.08 -10.62
CA ALA A 203 30.58 -7.61 -10.52
C ALA A 203 31.98 -7.01 -10.79
N TRP A 204 33.03 -7.69 -10.32
CA TRP A 204 34.42 -7.35 -10.59
C TRP A 204 34.81 -7.58 -12.05
N GLU A 205 34.47 -8.72 -12.62
CA GLU A 205 34.71 -9.06 -14.03
C GLU A 205 34.06 -8.03 -14.97
N LYS A 206 32.86 -7.56 -14.62
CA LYS A 206 32.17 -6.51 -15.37
C LYS A 206 32.87 -5.15 -15.27
N ASN A 207 33.42 -4.80 -14.11
CA ASN A 207 34.13 -3.52 -13.93
C ASN A 207 35.52 -3.53 -14.58
N ILE A 208 36.21 -4.67 -14.56
CA ILE A 208 37.54 -4.84 -15.16
C ILE A 208 37.43 -5.11 -16.67
N GLY A 209 36.28 -5.58 -17.16
CA GLY A 209 36.10 -5.96 -18.57
C GLY A 209 36.85 -7.24 -18.94
N HIS A 210 37.24 -8.04 -17.95
CA HIS A 210 38.00 -9.27 -18.13
C HIS A 210 37.38 -10.39 -17.28
N GLN A 211 37.35 -11.61 -17.81
CA GLN A 211 36.87 -12.78 -17.08
C GLN A 211 38.01 -13.36 -16.25
N LEU A 212 37.77 -13.50 -14.94
CA LEU A 212 38.77 -14.03 -14.01
C LEU A 212 38.58 -15.54 -13.90
N THR A 213 39.64 -16.30 -14.12
CA THR A 213 39.62 -17.74 -13.82
C THR A 213 39.41 -17.97 -12.32
N GLU A 214 38.85 -19.12 -11.95
CA GLU A 214 38.56 -19.44 -10.54
C GLU A 214 39.83 -19.46 -9.67
N GLU A 215 40.96 -19.84 -10.26
CA GLU A 215 42.27 -19.85 -9.63
C GLU A 215 42.77 -18.42 -9.31
N GLN A 216 42.68 -17.50 -10.28
CA GLN A 216 43.04 -16.09 -10.08
C GLN A 216 42.17 -15.41 -9.01
N TRP A 217 40.90 -15.80 -8.95
CA TRP A 217 39.96 -15.28 -7.96
C TRP A 217 40.32 -15.75 -6.54
N GLN A 218 40.72 -17.01 -6.39
CA GLN A 218 41.19 -17.57 -5.11
C GLN A 218 42.47 -16.87 -4.63
N ASP A 219 43.43 -16.61 -5.52
CA ASP A 219 44.69 -15.93 -5.18
C ASP A 219 44.45 -14.49 -4.67
N ILE A 220 43.56 -13.74 -5.33
CA ILE A 220 43.17 -12.38 -4.90
C ILE A 220 42.50 -12.42 -3.52
N TYR A 221 41.68 -13.44 -3.26
CA TYR A 221 40.97 -13.58 -1.99
C TYR A 221 41.91 -13.96 -0.83
N GLN A 222 42.97 -14.73 -1.10
CA GLN A 222 43.98 -15.11 -0.12
C GLN A 222 44.99 -13.99 0.15
N ALA A 223 45.34 -13.18 -0.84
CA ALA A 223 46.25 -12.04 -0.68
C ALA A 223 45.71 -10.91 0.22
N HIS A 224 44.43 -10.93 0.54
CA HIS A 224 43.74 -9.89 1.31
C HIS A 224 43.42 -10.29 2.76
N LYS A 225 43.91 -11.44 3.22
CA LYS A 225 43.77 -11.98 4.58
C LYS A 225 45.04 -11.74 5.39
#